data_AF-A0A6V7JGQ4-F1
#
_entry.id   AF-A0A6V7JGQ4-F1
#
_cell.length_a   1.000
_cell.length_b   1.000
_cell.length_c   1.000
_cell.angle_alpha   90.00
_cell.angle_beta   90.00
_cell.angle_gamma   90.00
#
_symmetry.space_group_name_H-M   'P 1'
#
loop_
_entity.id
_entity.type
_entity.pdbx_description
1 polymer ?
#
loop_
_entity_poly.entity_id
_entity_poly.type
_entity_poly.pdbx_seq_one_letter_code
_entity_poly.pdbx_strand_id
1 'polypeptide(L)'
;SNLLGVERTDLMEALTSNSVVTRGETITRNNTVAEACAARDAMAKGLYGRLFDWMVNQINCLLSFNRSPKYEPLAIGLLDIFGFENFPRNSFEQLCINIANEQIQYYFNQHIFTWEQQEYMAEGIPVDLVEYSDNRPVLDMLLSKPMGLLALLDEESRFPRANDHSLI
;
A
#
# COMPACT_ATOMS: atom_id res chain seq x y z
N SER A 1 22.96 -1.14 -18.38
CA SER A 1 22.58 -0.41 -19.60
C SER A 1 22.01 -1.37 -20.64
N ASN A 2 22.80 -2.29 -21.20
CA ASN A 2 22.39 -3.11 -22.35
C ASN A 2 21.11 -3.94 -22.12
N LEU A 3 20.99 -4.64 -20.97
CA LEU A 3 19.78 -5.41 -20.65
C LEU A 3 18.53 -4.54 -20.47
N LEU A 4 18.70 -3.30 -20.04
CA LEU A 4 17.61 -2.35 -19.85
C LEU A 4 17.31 -1.57 -21.14
N GLY A 5 18.10 -1.75 -22.19
CA GLY A 5 17.97 -0.99 -23.44
C GLY A 5 18.23 0.51 -23.30
N VAL A 6 18.99 0.92 -22.28
CA VAL A 6 19.29 2.34 -22.02
C VAL A 6 20.77 2.66 -22.29
N GLU A 7 21.03 3.92 -22.61
CA GLU A 7 22.37 4.46 -22.79
C GLU A 7 23.16 4.41 -21.46
N ARG A 8 24.47 4.14 -21.54
CA ARG A 8 25.30 3.88 -20.36
C ARG A 8 25.64 5.15 -19.59
N THR A 9 25.95 6.24 -20.28
CA THR A 9 26.26 7.53 -19.68
C THR A 9 25.06 8.14 -18.96
N ASP A 10 23.87 8.11 -19.56
CA ASP A 10 22.62 8.57 -18.96
C ASP A 10 22.31 7.79 -17.67
N LEU A 11 22.44 6.46 -17.72
CA LEU A 11 22.23 5.61 -16.56
C LEU A 11 23.25 5.89 -15.45
N MET A 12 24.51 6.15 -15.82
CA MET A 12 25.55 6.47 -14.86
C MET A 12 25.24 7.81 -14.18
N GLU A 13 24.98 8.87 -14.96
CA GLU A 13 24.64 10.19 -14.44
C GLU A 13 23.41 10.15 -13.53
N ALA A 14 22.34 9.44 -13.93
CA ALA A 14 21.12 9.29 -13.13
C ALA A 14 21.36 8.60 -11.78
N LEU A 15 22.32 7.67 -11.70
CA LEU A 15 22.64 6.96 -10.46
C LEU A 15 23.65 7.71 -9.57
N THR A 16 24.58 8.44 -10.18
CA THR A 16 25.71 9.07 -9.47
C THR A 16 25.57 10.56 -9.25
N SER A 17 24.53 11.21 -9.78
CA SER A 17 24.30 12.63 -9.60
C SER A 17 22.86 12.94 -9.25
N ASN A 18 22.65 14.10 -8.64
CA ASN A 18 21.34 14.67 -8.35
C ASN A 18 21.33 16.13 -8.76
N SER A 19 20.29 16.55 -9.47
CA SER A 19 20.13 17.91 -9.99
C SER A 19 18.93 18.58 -9.34
N VAL A 20 19.14 19.71 -8.67
CA VAL A 20 18.07 20.51 -8.07
C VAL A 20 17.95 21.81 -8.84
N VAL A 21 16.73 22.12 -9.30
CA VAL A 21 16.43 23.40 -9.94
C VAL A 21 15.97 24.38 -8.87
N THR A 22 16.73 25.46 -8.66
CA THR A 22 16.36 26.53 -7.72
C THR A 22 16.50 27.87 -8.42
N ARG A 23 15.43 28.68 -8.41
CA ARG A 23 15.42 30.04 -8.99
C ARG A 23 15.89 30.12 -10.46
N GLY A 24 15.64 29.08 -11.25
CA GLY A 24 16.03 29.01 -12.66
C GLY A 24 17.44 28.49 -12.91
N GLU A 25 18.23 28.23 -11.87
CA GLU A 25 19.55 27.59 -11.98
C GLU A 25 19.44 26.10 -11.65
N THR A 26 20.07 25.26 -12.49
CA THR A 26 20.20 23.82 -12.24
C THR A 26 21.53 23.59 -11.53
N ILE A 27 21.46 23.16 -10.27
CA ILE A 27 22.64 22.79 -9.49
C ILE A 27 22.75 21.27 -9.51
N THR A 28 23.78 20.76 -10.19
CA THR A 28 24.10 19.32 -10.20
C THR A 28 25.15 19.02 -9.14
N ARG A 29 24.88 18.03 -8.30
CA ARG A 29 25.80 17.52 -7.28
C ARG A 29 26.01 16.02 -7.47
N ASN A 30 27.24 15.57 -7.28
CA ASN A 30 27.53 14.13 -7.25
C ASN A 30 27.05 13.50 -5.94
N ASN A 31 26.38 12.36 -6.06
CA ASN A 31 25.94 11.54 -4.94
C ASN A 31 27.15 10.98 -4.19
N THR A 32 27.01 10.86 -2.88
CA THR A 32 27.89 10.01 -2.07
C THR A 32 27.72 8.54 -2.47
N VAL A 33 28.66 7.68 -2.08
CA VAL A 33 28.57 6.23 -2.35
C VAL A 33 27.27 5.63 -1.80
N ALA A 34 26.88 6.03 -0.59
CA ALA A 34 25.65 5.57 0.05
C ALA A 34 24.39 6.01 -0.73
N GLU A 35 24.32 7.29 -1.14
CA GLU A 35 23.22 7.82 -1.96
C GLU A 35 23.14 7.12 -3.32
N ALA A 36 24.27 6.87 -3.97
CA ALA A 36 24.30 6.15 -5.26
C ALA A 36 23.87 4.68 -5.13
N CYS A 37 24.25 4.00 -4.04
CA CYS A 37 23.75 2.65 -3.74
C CYS A 37 22.23 2.65 -3.50
N ALA A 38 21.72 3.61 -2.71
CA ALA A 38 20.29 3.75 -2.48
C ALA A 38 19.52 4.04 -3.78
N ALA A 39 20.05 4.90 -4.64
CA ALA A 39 19.47 5.20 -5.96
C ALA A 39 19.41 3.95 -6.85
N ARG A 40 20.49 3.14 -6.88
CA ARG A 40 20.52 1.86 -7.60
C ARG A 40 19.45 0.90 -7.08
N ASP A 41 19.36 0.73 -5.77
CA ASP A 41 18.41 -0.21 -5.16
C ASP A 41 16.96 0.25 -5.35
N ALA A 42 16.71 1.56 -5.25
CA ALA A 42 15.41 2.17 -5.55
C ALA A 42 15.03 2.00 -7.02
N MET A 43 15.97 2.21 -7.95
CA MET A 43 15.76 1.98 -9.38
C MET A 43 15.42 0.52 -9.65
N ALA A 44 16.16 -0.44 -9.07
CA ALA A 44 15.90 -1.87 -9.25
C ALA A 44 14.50 -2.26 -8.74
N LYS A 45 14.12 -1.80 -7.53
CA LYS A 45 12.78 -2.01 -6.96
C LYS A 45 11.69 -1.39 -7.85
N GLY A 46 11.90 -0.16 -8.31
CA GLY A 46 10.95 0.56 -9.16
C GLY A 46 10.78 -0.08 -10.53
N LEU A 47 11.85 -0.57 -11.15
CA LEU A 47 11.79 -1.32 -12.41
C LEU A 47 11.00 -2.62 -12.25
N TYR A 48 11.28 -3.39 -11.20
CA TYR A 48 10.57 -4.63 -10.93
C TYR A 48 9.08 -4.39 -10.69
N GLY A 49 8.74 -3.39 -9.86
CA GLY A 49 7.35 -3.01 -9.60
C GLY A 49 6.62 -2.62 -10.89
N ARG A 50 7.22 -1.77 -11.73
CA ARG A 50 6.63 -1.37 -13.01
C ARG A 50 6.45 -2.52 -14.00
N LEU A 51 7.41 -3.45 -14.04
CA LEU A 51 7.30 -4.65 -14.87
C LEU A 51 6.13 -5.53 -14.40
N PHE A 52 6.00 -5.73 -13.09
CA PHE A 52 4.91 -6.47 -12.49
C PHE A 52 3.54 -5.83 -12.81
N ASP A 53 3.41 -4.52 -12.58
CA ASP A 53 2.20 -3.77 -12.92
C ASP A 53 1.87 -3.86 -14.41
N TRP A 54 2.89 -3.79 -15.28
CA TRP A 54 2.71 -3.95 -16.72
C TRP A 54 2.15 -5.34 -17.06
N MET A 55 2.70 -6.41 -16.47
CA MET A 55 2.18 -7.76 -16.68
C MET A 55 0.71 -7.89 -16.23
N VAL A 56 0.37 -7.39 -15.04
CA VAL A 56 -1.01 -7.39 -14.53
C VAL A 56 -1.93 -6.62 -15.49
N ASN A 57 -1.51 -5.46 -15.96
CA ASN A 57 -2.29 -4.66 -16.92
C ASN A 57 -2.48 -5.39 -18.26
N GLN A 58 -1.46 -6.06 -18.79
CA GLN A 58 -1.60 -6.85 -20.01
C GLN A 58 -2.62 -7.99 -19.83
N ILE A 59 -2.54 -8.72 -18.72
CA ILE A 59 -3.51 -9.77 -18.38
C ILE A 59 -4.92 -9.18 -18.29
N ASN A 60 -5.09 -8.06 -17.57
CA ASN A 60 -6.38 -7.38 -17.42
C ASN A 60 -6.94 -6.92 -18.76
N CYS A 61 -6.14 -6.34 -19.65
CA CYS A 61 -6.59 -5.95 -20.99
C CYS A 61 -7.07 -7.15 -21.80
N LEU A 62 -6.36 -8.28 -21.76
CA LEU A 62 -6.72 -9.49 -22.49
C LEU A 62 -7.97 -10.19 -21.93
N LEU A 63 -8.18 -10.13 -20.62
CA LEU A 63 -9.33 -10.72 -19.94
C LEU A 63 -10.53 -9.78 -19.85
N SER A 64 -10.36 -8.48 -20.12
CA SER A 64 -11.44 -7.52 -20.07
C SER A 64 -12.52 -7.88 -21.10
N PHE A 65 -13.72 -8.18 -20.61
CA PHE A 65 -14.85 -8.42 -21.50
C PHE A 65 -15.40 -7.06 -21.94
N ASN A 66 -15.36 -6.78 -23.25
CA ASN A 66 -16.07 -5.66 -23.89
C ASN A 66 -17.60 -5.88 -23.82
N ARG A 67 -18.19 -5.86 -22.62
CA ARG A 67 -19.65 -5.89 -22.46
C ARG A 67 -20.22 -4.49 -22.61
N SER A 68 -21.40 -4.43 -23.23
CA SER A 68 -22.17 -3.20 -23.38
C SER A 68 -22.37 -2.50 -22.03
N PRO A 69 -22.23 -1.16 -21.94
CA PRO A 69 -22.31 -0.39 -20.69
C PRO A 69 -23.70 -0.40 -20.02
N LYS A 70 -24.65 -1.21 -20.50
CA LYS A 70 -26.04 -1.26 -20.04
C LYS A 70 -26.31 -2.24 -18.90
N TYR A 71 -25.33 -3.01 -18.45
CA TYR A 71 -25.50 -3.98 -17.36
C TYR A 71 -24.34 -3.90 -16.37
N GLU A 72 -24.67 -3.86 -15.08
CA GLU A 72 -23.69 -4.17 -14.04
C GLU A 72 -23.23 -5.62 -14.24
N PRO A 73 -21.93 -5.88 -14.39
CA PRO A 73 -21.44 -7.23 -14.53
C PRO A 73 -21.62 -7.95 -13.19
N LEU A 74 -22.36 -9.07 -13.20
CA LEU A 74 -22.28 -10.05 -12.13
C LEU A 74 -20.82 -10.51 -12.01
N ALA A 75 -20.22 -10.33 -10.83
CA ALA A 75 -18.82 -10.62 -10.58
C ALA A 75 -18.66 -11.51 -9.34
N ILE A 76 -17.69 -12.41 -9.39
CA ILE A 76 -17.25 -13.19 -8.23
C ILE A 76 -15.87 -12.65 -7.85
N GLY A 77 -15.76 -12.12 -6.64
CA GLY A 77 -14.49 -11.66 -6.07
C GLY A 77 -13.78 -12.80 -5.36
N LEU A 78 -12.49 -12.96 -5.61
CA LEU A 78 -11.60 -13.83 -4.84
C LEU A 78 -10.52 -12.96 -4.23
N LEU A 79 -10.27 -13.14 -2.93
CA LEU A 79 -9.24 -12.41 -2.18
C LEU A 79 -8.24 -13.42 -1.63
N ASP A 80 -7.00 -13.34 -2.10
CA ASP A 80 -5.86 -14.10 -1.60
C ASP A 80 -4.87 -13.12 -0.98
N ILE A 81 -4.74 -13.16 0.34
CA ILE A 81 -3.94 -12.22 1.13
C ILE A 81 -3.17 -12.97 2.22
N PHE A 82 -2.10 -12.34 2.73
CA PHE A 82 -1.41 -12.81 3.92
C PHE A 82 -2.29 -12.66 5.16
N GLY A 83 -2.27 -13.65 6.07
CA GLY A 83 -2.85 -13.54 7.40
C GLY A 83 -1.98 -12.69 8.35
N PHE A 84 -2.39 -12.58 9.61
CA PHE A 84 -1.60 -11.88 10.63
C PHE A 84 -0.19 -12.47 10.78
N GLU A 85 0.81 -11.58 10.85
CA GLU A 85 2.21 -11.93 11.04
C GLU A 85 2.74 -11.43 12.39
N ASN A 86 3.50 -12.28 13.08
CA ASN A 86 4.16 -11.93 14.33
C ASN A 86 5.52 -12.62 14.44
N PHE A 87 6.58 -11.89 14.12
CA PHE A 87 7.97 -12.34 14.23
C PHE A 87 8.68 -11.70 15.44
N PRO A 88 9.85 -12.24 15.86
CA PRO A 88 10.66 -11.61 16.91
C PRO A 88 11.06 -10.15 16.61
N ARG A 89 11.13 -9.78 15.32
CA ARG A 89 11.29 -8.40 14.85
C ARG A 89 10.36 -8.18 13.67
N ASN A 90 9.39 -7.29 13.84
CA ASN A 90 8.46 -6.87 12.80
C ASN A 90 8.90 -5.52 12.23
N SER A 91 8.86 -5.35 10.91
CA SER A 91 9.13 -4.07 10.25
C SER A 91 7.84 -3.42 9.75
N PHE A 92 7.96 -2.32 9.01
CA PHE A 92 6.81 -1.59 8.46
C PHE A 92 5.92 -2.48 7.59
N GLU A 93 6.52 -3.46 6.89
CA GLU A 93 5.82 -4.43 6.06
C GLU A 93 4.82 -5.26 6.87
N GLN A 94 5.24 -5.81 8.02
CA GLN A 94 4.33 -6.55 8.91
C GLN A 94 3.22 -5.64 9.47
N LEU A 95 3.53 -4.38 9.77
CA LEU A 95 2.51 -3.43 10.21
C LEU A 95 1.44 -3.24 9.12
N CYS A 96 1.84 -3.05 7.86
CA CYS A 96 0.90 -2.96 6.74
C CYS A 96 0.06 -4.23 6.56
N ILE A 97 0.68 -5.41 6.67
CA ILE A 97 -0.02 -6.71 6.58
C ILE A 97 -1.06 -6.84 7.69
N ASN A 98 -0.68 -6.53 8.93
CA ASN A 98 -1.59 -6.64 10.08
C ASN A 98 -2.71 -5.61 10.04
N ILE A 99 -2.46 -4.38 9.58
CA ILE A 99 -3.49 -3.36 9.35
C ILE A 99 -4.52 -3.83 8.31
N ALA A 100 -4.06 -4.43 7.21
CA ALA A 100 -4.97 -4.95 6.18
C ALA A 100 -5.87 -6.07 6.74
N ASN A 101 -5.31 -6.97 7.55
CA ASN A 101 -6.07 -8.01 8.24
C ASN A 101 -7.08 -7.42 9.24
N GLU A 102 -6.69 -6.40 10.01
CA GLU A 102 -7.58 -5.72 10.95
C GLU A 102 -8.77 -5.06 10.24
N GLN A 103 -8.53 -4.44 9.07
CA GLN A 103 -9.58 -3.83 8.25
C GLN A 103 -10.57 -4.88 7.74
N ILE A 104 -10.08 -6.06 7.35
CA ILE A 104 -10.91 -7.18 6.90
C ILE A 104 -11.70 -7.78 8.06
N GLN A 105 -11.09 -7.92 9.23
CA GLN A 105 -11.77 -8.36 10.44
C GLN A 105 -12.91 -7.40 10.82
N TYR A 106 -12.65 -6.09 10.73
CA TYR A 106 -13.69 -5.08 10.96
C TYR A 106 -14.83 -5.20 9.94
N TYR A 107 -14.50 -5.33 8.66
CA TYR A 107 -15.49 -5.54 7.61
C TYR A 107 -16.33 -6.80 7.87
N PHE A 108 -15.69 -7.91 8.23
CA PHE A 108 -16.36 -9.18 8.53
C PHE A 108 -17.32 -9.03 9.71
N ASN A 109 -16.85 -8.47 10.83
CA ASN A 109 -17.67 -8.23 12.01
C ASN A 109 -18.87 -7.34 11.68
N GLN A 110 -18.67 -6.23 10.96
CA GLN A 110 -19.79 -5.34 10.63
C GLN A 110 -20.78 -5.99 9.67
N HIS A 111 -20.32 -6.61 8.59
CA HIS A 111 -21.22 -7.08 7.53
C HIS A 111 -21.91 -8.40 7.85
N ILE A 112 -21.17 -9.40 8.33
CA ILE A 112 -21.76 -10.72 8.58
C ILE A 112 -22.77 -10.64 9.72
N PHE A 113 -22.44 -9.98 10.83
CA PHE A 113 -23.39 -9.87 11.95
C PHE A 113 -24.61 -9.01 11.60
N THR A 114 -24.43 -7.94 10.82
CA THR A 114 -25.56 -7.12 10.36
C THR A 114 -26.48 -7.94 9.46
N TRP A 115 -25.94 -8.68 8.48
CA TRP A 115 -26.74 -9.51 7.58
C TRP A 115 -27.42 -10.67 8.30
N GLU A 116 -26.71 -11.34 9.20
CA GLU A 116 -27.25 -12.44 9.98
C GLU A 116 -28.43 -11.97 10.86
N GLN A 117 -28.30 -10.83 11.55
CA GLN A 117 -29.40 -10.25 12.31
C GLN A 117 -30.60 -9.87 11.42
N GLN A 118 -30.35 -9.30 10.24
CA GLN A 118 -31.42 -8.93 9.29
C GLN A 118 -32.20 -10.16 8.82
N GLU A 119 -31.53 -11.27 8.53
CA GLU A 119 -32.16 -12.50 8.07
C GLU A 119 -33.01 -13.12 9.17
N TYR A 120 -32.47 -13.27 10.37
CA TYR A 120 -33.23 -13.80 11.50
C TYR A 120 -34.46 -12.94 11.84
N MET A 121 -34.33 -11.61 11.77
CA MET A 121 -35.48 -10.69 11.95
C MET A 121 -36.53 -10.89 10.85
N ALA A 122 -36.13 -11.13 9.61
CA ALA A 122 -37.04 -11.39 8.50
C ALA A 122 -37.78 -12.73 8.66
N GLU A 123 -37.13 -13.74 9.22
CA GLU A 123 -37.73 -15.05 9.49
C GLU A 123 -38.50 -15.12 10.83
N GLY A 124 -38.46 -14.06 11.64
CA GLY A 124 -39.12 -14.01 12.95
C GLY A 124 -38.50 -14.92 14.00
N ILE A 125 -37.22 -15.27 13.83
CA ILE A 125 -36.47 -16.12 14.75
C ILE A 125 -35.83 -15.22 15.82
N PRO A 126 -36.01 -15.53 17.13
CA PRO A 126 -35.35 -14.78 18.18
C PRO A 126 -33.82 -14.92 18.07
N VAL A 127 -33.12 -13.79 18.03
CA VAL A 127 -31.65 -13.73 17.93
C VAL A 127 -31.07 -13.41 19.29
N ASP A 128 -30.15 -14.26 19.76
CA ASP A 128 -29.25 -13.88 20.84
C ASP A 128 -28.15 -12.99 20.25
N LEU A 129 -27.93 -11.81 20.87
CA LEU A 129 -26.86 -10.90 20.45
C LEU A 129 -25.50 -11.57 20.63
N VAL A 130 -24.81 -11.83 19.53
CA VAL A 130 -23.42 -12.28 19.56
C VAL A 130 -22.55 -11.08 19.90
N GLU A 131 -21.96 -11.09 21.10
CA GLU A 131 -20.94 -10.12 21.47
C GLU A 131 -19.65 -10.41 20.70
N TYR A 132 -19.13 -9.41 19.99
CA TYR A 132 -17.84 -9.47 19.34
C TYR A 132 -16.95 -8.33 19.83
N SER A 133 -15.64 -8.53 19.74
CA SER A 133 -14.67 -7.48 20.06
C SER A 133 -14.64 -6.46 18.93
N ASP A 134 -15.06 -5.23 19.23
CA ASP A 134 -14.94 -4.11 18.31
C ASP A 134 -13.47 -3.70 18.18
N ASN A 135 -12.92 -3.88 16.98
CA ASN A 135 -11.57 -3.49 16.63
C ASN A 135 -11.48 -2.08 16.00
N ARG A 136 -12.62 -1.37 15.89
CA ARG A 136 -12.66 0.00 15.40
C ARG A 136 -11.66 0.94 16.10
N PRO A 137 -11.46 0.91 17.42
CA PRO A 137 -10.50 1.79 18.08
C PRO A 137 -9.06 1.60 17.59
N VAL A 138 -8.67 0.36 17.27
CA VAL A 138 -7.33 0.05 16.72
C VAL A 138 -7.18 0.61 15.31
N LEU A 139 -8.20 0.43 14.46
CA LEU A 139 -8.21 1.01 13.12
C LEU A 139 -8.19 2.53 13.16
N ASP A 140 -8.95 3.15 14.06
CA ASP A 140 -8.97 4.61 14.19
C ASP A 140 -7.60 5.13 14.66
N MET A 141 -6.94 4.45 15.61
CA MET A 141 -5.57 4.79 16.01
C MET A 141 -4.57 4.70 14.85
N LEU A 142 -4.70 3.72 13.96
CA LEU A 142 -3.74 3.48 12.87
C LEU A 142 -4.01 4.34 11.63
N LEU A 143 -5.28 4.49 11.24
CA LEU A 143 -5.70 5.00 9.94
C LEU A 143 -6.40 6.36 9.96
N SER A 144 -6.85 6.85 11.13
CA SER A 144 -7.57 8.13 11.18
C SER A 144 -6.73 9.28 10.66
N LYS A 145 -7.39 10.26 10.05
CA LYS A 145 -6.75 11.55 9.72
C LYS A 145 -7.33 12.65 10.61
N PRO A 146 -6.51 13.60 11.10
CA PRO A 146 -5.07 13.73 10.86
C PRO A 146 -4.17 12.99 11.86
N MET A 147 -4.73 12.44 12.94
CA MET A 147 -3.95 11.99 14.12
C MET A 147 -3.61 10.50 14.15
N GLY A 148 -3.95 9.72 13.12
CA GLY A 148 -3.62 8.30 13.07
C GLY A 148 -2.13 8.08 12.78
N LEU A 149 -1.60 6.95 13.23
CA LEU A 149 -0.18 6.63 13.11
C LEU A 149 0.36 6.79 11.67
N LEU A 150 -0.37 6.31 10.66
CA LEU A 150 0.07 6.44 9.27
C LEU A 150 0.06 7.90 8.76
N ALA A 151 -0.83 8.74 9.28
CA ALA A 151 -0.88 10.15 8.93
C ALA A 151 0.30 10.92 9.55
N LEU A 152 0.65 10.60 10.80
CA LEU A 152 1.82 11.16 11.47
C LEU A 152 3.13 10.69 10.82
N LEU A 153 3.22 9.40 10.45
CA LEU A 153 4.34 8.85 9.67
C LEU A 153 4.54 9.60 8.34
N ASP A 154 3.45 9.84 7.62
CA ASP A 154 3.46 10.56 6.35
C ASP A 154 3.89 12.03 6.53
N GLU A 155 3.47 12.69 7.61
CA GLU A 155 3.91 14.04 7.96
C GLU A 155 5.40 14.08 8.31
N GLU A 156 5.86 13.19 9.20
CA GLU A 156 7.27 13.08 9.58
C GLU A 156 8.17 12.84 8.36
N SER A 157 7.76 11.96 7.44
CA SER A 157 8.53 11.64 6.22
C SER A 157 8.82 12.85 5.31
N ARG A 158 8.03 13.94 5.44
CA ARG A 158 8.21 15.16 4.65
C ARG A 158 9.13 16.19 5.29
N PHE A 159 9.45 16.08 6.58
CA PHE A 159 10.28 17.09 7.23
C PHE A 159 11.75 16.98 6.79
N PRO A 160 12.40 18.11 6.46
CA PRO A 160 13.82 18.11 6.15
C PRO A 160 14.61 17.74 7.42
N ARG A 161 15.14 16.51 7.47
CA ARG A 161 15.88 15.86 8.59
C ARG A 161 15.04 15.06 9.60
N ALA A 162 13.86 14.58 9.22
CA ALA A 162 13.17 13.57 10.01
C ALA A 162 14.04 12.32 10.23
N ASN A 163 13.85 11.66 11.37
CA ASN A 163 14.52 10.41 11.70
C ASN A 163 13.56 9.52 12.50
N ASP A 164 13.88 8.24 12.63
CA ASP A 164 13.00 7.28 13.31
C ASP A 164 12.66 7.69 14.76
N HIS A 165 13.52 8.47 15.44
CA HIS A 165 13.25 8.95 16.79
C HIS A 165 12.37 10.21 16.85
N SER A 166 12.20 10.97 15.76
CA SER A 166 11.33 12.16 15.77
C SER A 166 9.84 11.80 15.72
N LEU A 167 9.53 10.58 15.26
CA LEU A 167 8.18 10.03 15.23
C LEU A 167 7.71 9.44 16.57
N ILE A 168 8.65 8.98 17.42
CA ILE A 168 8.38 8.21 18.65
C ILE A 168 8.21 9.14 19.86
#